data_AF-A0A661WGH8-F1
#
_entry.id   AF-A0A661WGH8-F1
#
_cell.length_a   1.000
_cell.length_b   1.000
_cell.length_c   1.000
_cell.angle_alpha   90.00
_cell.angle_beta   90.00
_cell.angle_gamma   90.00
#
_symmetry.space_group_name_H-M   'P 1'
#
loop_
_entity.id
_entity.type
_entity.pdbx_description
1 polymer ?
#
loop_
_entity_poly.entity_id
_entity_poly.type
_entity_poly.pdbx_seq_one_letter_code
_entity_poly.pdbx_strand_id
1 'polypeptide(L)'
;MNSKITPPLNEIIETAKNGMKESALALTYMRLSQYPDEHDTLLVLAGLTPDLDEGIETLKKILKNDPSNVNAQKGLDDLQSRKEKSKPSISTELFSGSDFIEKAGKVIWIFRGVNKPIKEACENDIISKKDLGWAAMRAYNAPTRWAAAIYHQRDKLLSQKMTLEEARKTNWTYKSLNQPAGELLDTHTVKLKNLCSAIINSSDISLAMAASTLGFQIVENRLENVSKEIQTKPVKQVSHRKEKTRKKGARPPVSKTKKPASKPTSPKRTKELSLQVYKGSNYLKEKELETLKKKEKLSYLGQALIVIGLLISLGFIILPLIGTPLSSSKQWYLIGGGTIIMLFVNSFIAPRFENAAQEYKNYLAGREGEDRFEDVLKKVFKNGWLLFRNIDLPDKYGDIDALLIGPKGVYACEIKAFSGHYRNIGNRWQYRSGGVWHNYKKNPSKQATLNAARLHDFLLENADIDIWVDARIVWVGDKKLSLSKPAVRVWNLQYAKYINEDINDGRPLDYETIDKIVTALKMYLQGYRHTGKSN
;
A
#
# COMPACT_ATOMS: atom_id res chain seq x y z
N MET A 1 -32.04 9.85 27.54
CA MET A 1 -30.66 9.79 28.03
C MET A 1 -30.22 8.35 27.99
N ASN A 2 -29.41 7.95 26.99
CA ASN A 2 -28.86 6.59 26.95
C ASN A 2 -27.72 6.53 27.97
N SER A 3 -27.90 5.78 29.06
CA SER A 3 -26.77 5.41 29.91
C SER A 3 -25.73 4.72 29.03
N LYS A 4 -24.54 5.30 28.92
CA LYS A 4 -23.44 4.65 28.22
C LYS A 4 -23.11 3.38 29.00
N ILE A 5 -23.39 2.23 28.39
CA ILE A 5 -23.11 0.92 28.97
C ILE A 5 -21.60 0.82 29.17
N THR A 6 -21.17 0.72 30.43
CA THR A 6 -19.78 0.54 30.81
C THR A 6 -19.39 -0.90 30.55
N PRO A 7 -18.30 -1.17 29.81
CA PRO A 7 -17.92 -2.53 29.49
C PRO A 7 -17.53 -3.26 30.78
N PRO A 8 -18.01 -4.49 31.01
CA PRO A 8 -17.55 -5.30 32.13
C PRO A 8 -16.07 -5.65 31.97
N LEU A 9 -15.32 -5.68 33.07
CA LEU A 9 -13.89 -5.98 33.06
C LEU A 9 -13.55 -7.30 32.35
N ASN A 10 -14.41 -8.32 32.49
CA ASN A 10 -14.22 -9.62 31.83
C ASN A 10 -14.20 -9.51 30.29
N GLU A 11 -15.00 -8.63 29.71
CA GLU A 11 -15.02 -8.40 28.25
C GLU A 11 -13.70 -7.79 27.79
N ILE A 12 -13.13 -6.86 28.57
CA ILE A 12 -11.83 -6.24 28.31
C ILE A 12 -10.72 -7.30 28.32
N ILE A 13 -10.73 -8.16 29.35
CA ILE A 13 -9.74 -9.23 29.52
C ILE A 13 -9.87 -10.27 28.39
N GLU A 14 -11.08 -10.67 28.03
CA GLU A 14 -11.31 -11.62 26.93
C GLU A 14 -10.87 -11.04 25.58
N THR A 15 -11.18 -9.77 25.34
CA THR A 15 -10.72 -9.03 24.16
C THR A 15 -9.18 -9.00 24.07
N ALA A 16 -8.50 -8.74 25.19
CA ALA A 16 -7.05 -8.78 25.27
C ALA A 16 -6.48 -10.19 25.02
N LYS A 17 -7.08 -11.23 25.60
CA LYS A 17 -6.68 -12.64 25.41
C LYS A 17 -6.84 -13.11 23.97
N ASN A 18 -7.81 -12.56 23.25
CA ASN A 18 -8.03 -12.82 21.82
C ASN A 18 -7.04 -12.07 20.91
N GLY A 19 -6.02 -11.41 21.47
CA GLY A 19 -5.00 -10.66 20.72
C GLY A 19 -5.43 -9.27 20.30
N MET A 20 -6.66 -8.84 20.62
CA MET A 20 -7.20 -7.52 20.25
C MET A 20 -6.80 -6.45 21.28
N LYS A 21 -5.48 -6.27 21.48
CA LYS A 21 -4.93 -5.41 22.54
C LYS A 21 -5.46 -3.97 22.52
N GLU A 22 -5.65 -3.41 21.33
CA GLU A 22 -6.08 -2.01 21.16
C GLU A 22 -7.56 -1.81 21.47
N SER A 23 -8.42 -2.73 21.03
CA SER A 23 -9.84 -2.72 21.41
C SER A 23 -9.98 -2.87 22.92
N ALA A 24 -9.17 -3.76 23.53
CA ALA A 24 -9.11 -3.89 24.97
C ALA A 24 -8.66 -2.58 25.63
N LEU A 25 -7.61 -1.92 25.11
CA LEU A 25 -7.13 -0.63 25.62
C LEU A 25 -8.20 0.46 25.55
N ALA A 26 -8.94 0.56 24.44
CA ALA A 26 -10.04 1.51 24.29
C ALA A 26 -11.18 1.25 25.29
N LEU A 27 -11.55 -0.01 25.49
CA LEU A 27 -12.55 -0.39 26.50
C LEU A 27 -12.06 -0.07 27.92
N THR A 28 -10.77 -0.28 28.20
CA THR A 28 -10.12 0.08 29.47
C THR A 28 -10.25 1.58 29.76
N TYR A 29 -9.91 2.45 28.82
CA TYR A 29 -10.06 3.91 29.01
C TYR A 29 -11.53 4.32 29.21
N MET A 30 -12.46 3.71 28.46
CA MET A 30 -13.88 3.97 28.64
C MET A 30 -14.35 3.60 30.05
N ARG A 31 -13.87 2.49 30.61
CA ARG A 31 -14.17 2.07 31.99
C ARG A 31 -13.54 3.00 33.04
N LEU A 32 -12.27 3.37 32.88
CA LEU A 32 -11.57 4.31 33.77
C LEU A 32 -12.20 5.71 33.78
N SER A 33 -12.86 6.13 32.70
CA SER A 33 -13.60 7.40 32.70
C SER A 33 -14.74 7.46 33.72
N GLN A 34 -15.28 6.29 34.10
CA GLN A 34 -16.34 6.17 35.10
C GLN A 34 -15.82 5.70 36.46
N TYR A 35 -14.78 4.87 36.47
CA TYR A 35 -14.15 4.31 37.65
C TYR A 35 -12.63 4.57 37.63
N PRO A 36 -12.18 5.82 37.87
CA PRO A 36 -10.78 6.24 37.65
C PRO A 36 -9.75 5.61 38.60
N ASP A 37 -10.22 5.01 39.69
CA ASP A 37 -9.39 4.42 40.74
C ASP A 37 -9.63 2.91 40.91
N GLU A 38 -10.32 2.26 39.96
CA GLU A 38 -10.53 0.82 39.99
C GLU A 38 -9.22 0.06 39.69
N HIS A 39 -8.64 -0.56 40.72
CA HIS A 39 -7.32 -1.19 40.65
C HIS A 39 -7.18 -2.24 39.54
N ASP A 40 -8.19 -3.10 39.36
CA ASP A 40 -8.13 -4.16 38.34
C ASP A 40 -8.09 -3.59 36.92
N THR A 41 -8.83 -2.51 36.65
CA THR A 41 -8.84 -1.84 35.35
C THR A 41 -7.53 -1.10 35.11
N LEU A 42 -6.94 -0.48 36.15
CA LEU A 42 -5.61 0.13 36.07
C LEU A 42 -4.49 -0.92 35.83
N LEU A 43 -4.58 -2.12 36.43
CA LEU A 43 -3.67 -3.23 36.15
C LEU A 43 -3.75 -3.64 34.67
N VAL A 44 -4.97 -3.74 34.12
CA VAL A 44 -5.18 -4.03 32.69
C VAL A 44 -4.61 -2.93 31.81
N LEU A 45 -4.80 -1.65 32.17
CA LEU A 45 -4.20 -0.52 31.44
C LEU A 45 -2.67 -0.64 31.39
N ALA A 46 -2.02 -0.86 32.54
CA ALA A 46 -0.57 -0.97 32.63
C ALA A 46 -0.01 -2.14 31.80
N GLY A 47 -0.77 -3.24 31.68
CA GLY A 47 -0.39 -4.38 30.83
C GLY A 47 -0.68 -4.20 29.34
N LEU A 48 -1.57 -3.28 28.96
CA LEU A 48 -1.99 -3.06 27.57
C LEU A 48 -1.35 -1.83 26.93
N THR A 49 -0.98 -0.81 27.71
CA THR A 49 -0.41 0.42 27.15
C THR A 49 0.93 0.14 26.45
N PRO A 50 1.15 0.69 25.24
CA PRO A 50 2.44 0.60 24.56
C PRO A 50 3.50 1.53 25.20
N ASP A 51 3.08 2.51 26.00
CA ASP A 51 3.97 3.44 26.68
C ASP A 51 4.41 2.86 28.04
N LEU A 52 5.68 2.48 28.14
CA LEU A 52 6.24 1.93 29.37
C LEU A 52 6.14 2.91 30.55
N ASP A 53 6.21 4.22 30.28
CA ASP A 53 6.18 5.24 31.34
C ASP A 53 4.77 5.40 31.89
N GLU A 54 3.76 5.45 31.02
CA GLU A 54 2.35 5.41 31.43
C GLU A 54 2.05 4.14 32.24
N GLY A 55 2.54 2.98 31.81
CA GLY A 55 2.37 1.72 32.52
C GLY A 55 3.02 1.76 33.92
N ILE A 56 4.25 2.25 34.03
CA ILE A 56 4.98 2.40 35.30
C ILE A 56 4.27 3.38 36.24
N GLU A 57 3.83 4.53 35.75
CA GLU A 57 3.09 5.52 36.56
C GLU A 57 1.75 4.97 37.04
N THR A 58 1.04 4.24 36.16
CA THR A 58 -0.23 3.58 36.50
C THR A 58 -0.03 2.57 37.64
N LEU A 59 1.00 1.73 37.58
CA LEU A 59 1.29 0.76 38.65
C LEU A 59 1.71 1.42 39.96
N LYS A 60 2.50 2.50 39.89
CA LYS A 60 2.83 3.30 41.08
C LYS A 60 1.58 3.92 41.72
N LYS A 61 0.61 4.36 40.91
CA LYS A 61 -0.68 4.87 41.41
C LYS A 61 -1.43 3.80 42.20
N ILE A 62 -1.47 2.56 41.71
CA ILE A 62 -2.09 1.43 42.42
C ILE A 62 -1.37 1.16 43.74
N LEU A 63 -0.04 1.04 43.72
CA LEU A 63 0.76 0.76 44.93
C LEU A 63 0.70 1.87 45.98
N LYS A 64 0.45 3.11 45.58
CA LYS A 64 0.21 4.22 46.52
C LYS A 64 -1.08 4.03 47.32
N ASN A 65 -2.13 3.49 46.69
CA ASN A 65 -3.43 3.26 47.31
C ASN A 65 -3.50 1.90 48.02
N ASP A 66 -2.81 0.89 47.49
CA ASP A 66 -2.71 -0.46 48.03
C ASP A 66 -1.25 -0.96 47.93
N PRO A 67 -0.41 -0.66 48.94
CA PRO A 67 0.99 -1.10 48.96
C PRO A 67 1.17 -2.63 49.00
N SER A 68 0.11 -3.39 49.33
CA SER A 68 0.15 -4.85 49.43
C SER A 68 -0.15 -5.57 48.12
N ASN A 69 -0.43 -4.82 47.04
CA ASN A 69 -0.82 -5.38 45.76
C ASN A 69 0.35 -6.09 45.03
N VAL A 70 0.44 -7.40 45.21
CA VAL A 70 1.51 -8.25 44.64
C VAL A 70 1.57 -8.18 43.11
N ASN A 71 0.41 -8.08 42.43
CA ASN A 71 0.35 -8.01 40.98
C ASN A 71 0.93 -6.69 40.45
N ALA A 72 0.62 -5.57 41.11
CA ALA A 72 1.15 -4.26 40.74
C ALA A 72 2.66 -4.18 40.95
N GLN A 73 3.17 -4.73 42.06
CA GLN A 73 4.62 -4.79 42.32
C GLN A 73 5.35 -5.61 41.25
N LYS A 74 4.85 -6.82 40.96
CA LYS A 74 5.44 -7.68 39.93
C LYS A 74 5.42 -7.04 38.54
N GLY A 75 4.32 -6.37 38.20
CA GLY A 75 4.21 -5.62 36.94
C GLY A 75 5.20 -4.46 36.86
N LEU A 76 5.42 -3.77 37.99
CA LEU A 76 6.34 -2.63 38.06
C LEU A 76 7.78 -3.08 37.83
N ASP A 77 8.19 -4.17 38.49
CA ASP A 77 9.52 -4.74 38.33
C ASP A 77 9.76 -5.23 36.88
N ASP A 78 8.75 -5.87 36.26
CA ASP A 78 8.82 -6.30 34.86
C ASP A 78 8.95 -5.10 33.90
N LEU A 79 8.07 -4.10 34.02
CA LEU A 79 8.13 -2.90 33.16
C LEU A 79 9.43 -2.10 33.34
N GLN A 80 9.94 -1.99 34.57
CA GLN A 80 11.24 -1.35 34.83
C GLN A 80 12.38 -2.13 34.18
N SER A 81 12.40 -3.46 34.30
CA SER A 81 13.43 -4.30 33.65
C SER A 81 13.37 -4.20 32.12
N ARG A 82 12.17 -4.09 31.54
CA ARG A 82 11.99 -3.85 30.10
C ARG A 82 12.47 -2.47 29.71
N LYS A 83 12.18 -1.43 30.51
CA LYS A 83 12.67 -0.07 30.30
C LYS A 83 14.20 0.00 30.35
N GLU A 84 14.82 -0.73 31.26
CA GLU A 84 16.28 -0.83 31.33
C GLU A 84 16.89 -1.58 30.14
N LYS A 85 16.24 -2.67 29.68
CA LYS A 85 16.66 -3.38 28.46
C LYS A 85 16.40 -2.59 27.18
N SER A 86 15.35 -1.77 27.16
CA SER A 86 14.97 -0.95 26.01
C SER A 86 15.76 0.35 25.93
N LYS A 87 16.39 0.80 27.03
CA LYS A 87 17.44 1.79 26.95
C LYS A 87 18.51 1.19 26.04
N PRO A 88 18.72 1.73 24.82
CA PRO A 88 19.77 1.22 23.97
C PRO A 88 21.04 1.27 24.81
N SER A 89 21.73 0.14 24.95
CA SER A 89 23.07 0.14 25.52
C SER A 89 23.82 1.20 24.73
N ILE A 90 24.12 2.33 25.36
CA ILE A 90 24.70 3.47 24.67
C ILE A 90 26.06 2.99 24.23
N SER A 91 26.11 2.54 22.98
CA SER A 91 27.33 2.09 22.37
C SER A 91 28.18 3.34 22.26
N THR A 92 29.26 3.38 23.04
CA THR A 92 30.33 4.36 22.89
C THR A 92 31.18 4.07 21.64
N GLU A 93 30.77 3.09 20.83
CA GLU A 93 31.37 2.79 19.54
C GLU A 93 31.31 4.03 18.65
N LEU A 94 32.50 4.46 18.26
CA LEU A 94 32.70 5.58 17.37
C LEU A 94 32.52 5.08 15.93
N PHE A 95 31.43 5.45 15.29
CA PHE A 95 31.22 5.09 13.89
C PHE A 95 31.95 6.07 12.98
N SER A 96 32.81 5.56 12.10
CA SER A 96 33.44 6.37 11.05
C SER A 96 32.67 6.28 9.74
N GLY A 97 32.72 7.35 8.94
CA GLY A 97 32.12 7.33 7.61
C GLY A 97 32.70 6.25 6.69
N SER A 98 33.99 5.91 6.86
CA SER A 98 34.59 4.75 6.20
C SER A 98 33.91 3.43 6.55
N ASP A 99 33.52 3.23 7.82
CA ASP A 99 32.83 2.00 8.24
C ASP A 99 31.45 1.90 7.59
N PHE A 100 30.72 3.02 7.52
CA PHE A 100 29.43 3.06 6.82
C PHE A 100 29.57 2.77 5.33
N ILE A 101 30.58 3.34 4.67
CA ILE A 101 30.84 3.08 3.25
C ILE A 101 31.18 1.59 3.05
N GLU A 102 32.00 1.00 3.91
CA GLU A 102 32.33 -0.42 3.79
C GLU A 102 31.08 -1.31 3.98
N LYS A 103 30.29 -1.08 5.03
CA LYS A 103 29.06 -1.85 5.31
C LYS A 103 28.01 -1.65 4.20
N ALA A 104 27.79 -0.41 3.75
CA ALA A 104 26.89 -0.11 2.64
C ALA A 104 27.35 -0.77 1.33
N GLY A 105 28.66 -0.88 1.12
CA GLY A 105 29.23 -1.42 -0.10
C GLY A 105 28.94 -2.90 -0.31
N LYS A 106 28.75 -3.63 0.79
CA LYS A 106 28.40 -5.07 0.82
C LYS A 106 26.93 -5.34 0.52
N VAL A 107 26.06 -4.33 0.58
CA VAL A 107 24.62 -4.49 0.30
C VAL A 107 24.40 -4.81 -1.17
N ILE A 108 23.61 -5.85 -1.46
CA ILE A 108 23.31 -6.28 -2.82
C ILE A 108 22.31 -5.35 -3.48
N TRP A 109 22.68 -4.82 -4.65
CA TRP A 109 21.79 -4.04 -5.50
C TRP A 109 20.81 -4.95 -6.24
N ILE A 110 19.57 -5.03 -5.74
CA ILE A 110 18.51 -5.90 -6.27
C ILE A 110 17.75 -5.34 -7.47
N PHE A 111 18.02 -4.10 -7.89
CA PHE A 111 17.27 -3.45 -8.97
C PHE A 111 17.89 -3.73 -10.34
N ARG A 112 17.04 -3.71 -11.38
CA ARG A 112 17.42 -3.86 -12.80
C ARG A 112 18.23 -5.13 -13.11
N GLY A 113 18.09 -6.18 -12.28
CA GLY A 113 18.76 -7.46 -12.48
C GLY A 113 20.28 -7.44 -12.25
N VAL A 114 20.83 -6.39 -11.65
CA VAL A 114 22.28 -6.28 -11.39
C VAL A 114 22.73 -7.34 -10.38
N ASN A 115 22.05 -7.45 -9.24
CA ASN A 115 22.31 -8.45 -8.19
C ASN A 115 23.79 -8.53 -7.76
N LYS A 116 24.47 -7.39 -7.70
CA LYS A 116 25.87 -7.25 -7.26
C LYS A 116 25.97 -6.33 -6.04
N PRO A 117 27.00 -6.45 -5.20
CA PRO A 117 27.29 -5.47 -4.15
C PRO A 117 27.33 -4.04 -4.71
N ILE A 118 26.80 -3.08 -3.97
CA ILE A 118 26.74 -1.67 -4.40
C ILE A 118 28.13 -1.13 -4.75
N LYS A 119 29.16 -1.49 -3.99
CA LYS A 119 30.55 -1.11 -4.27
C LYS A 119 30.98 -1.53 -5.66
N GLU A 120 30.88 -2.83 -5.95
CA GLU A 120 31.24 -3.42 -7.24
C GLU A 120 30.40 -2.80 -8.38
N ALA A 121 29.10 -2.60 -8.15
CA ALA A 121 28.23 -2.02 -9.16
C ALA A 121 28.58 -0.57 -9.50
N CYS A 122 29.03 0.23 -8.53
CA CYS A 122 29.49 1.60 -8.76
C CYS A 122 30.86 1.64 -9.43
N GLU A 123 31.80 0.80 -8.98
CA GLU A 123 33.18 0.76 -9.52
C GLU A 123 33.22 0.30 -10.98
N ASN A 124 32.24 -0.50 -11.42
CA ASN A 124 32.09 -0.95 -12.80
C ASN A 124 31.10 -0.10 -13.62
N ASP A 125 30.73 1.10 -13.13
CA ASP A 125 29.77 2.01 -13.79
C ASP A 125 28.41 1.37 -14.16
N ILE A 126 28.01 0.30 -13.47
CA ILE A 126 26.72 -0.39 -13.69
C ILE A 126 25.57 0.43 -13.11
N ILE A 127 25.81 1.14 -12.00
CA ILE A 127 24.84 2.03 -11.36
C ILE A 127 25.41 3.44 -11.26
N SER A 128 24.60 4.42 -11.66
CA SER A 128 25.00 5.83 -11.65
C SER A 128 24.64 6.51 -10.32
N LYS A 129 25.20 7.71 -10.08
CA LYS A 129 24.80 8.57 -8.95
C LYS A 129 23.30 8.88 -8.95
N LYS A 130 22.68 9.02 -10.13
CA LYS A 130 21.24 9.22 -10.28
C LYS A 130 20.44 7.99 -9.82
N ASP A 131 20.95 6.79 -10.09
CA ASP A 131 20.31 5.55 -9.63
C ASP A 131 20.39 5.41 -8.10
N LEU A 132 21.55 5.75 -7.51
CA LEU A 132 21.72 5.80 -6.05
C LEU A 132 20.73 6.79 -5.41
N GLY A 133 20.63 8.01 -5.95
CA GLY A 133 19.68 9.01 -5.46
C GLY A 133 18.22 8.56 -5.58
N TRP A 134 17.86 7.88 -6.68
CA TRP A 134 16.53 7.27 -6.82
C TRP A 134 16.29 6.18 -5.78
N ALA A 135 17.24 5.26 -5.59
CA ALA A 135 17.10 4.14 -4.67
C ALA A 135 17.01 4.62 -3.22
N ALA A 136 17.83 5.57 -2.81
CA ALA A 136 17.76 6.15 -1.48
C ALA A 136 16.39 6.78 -1.14
N MET A 137 15.66 7.24 -2.15
CA MET A 137 14.34 7.86 -1.97
C MET A 137 13.17 6.89 -2.20
N ARG A 138 13.37 5.83 -2.98
CA ARG A 138 12.27 4.99 -3.52
C ARG A 138 12.51 3.48 -3.48
N ALA A 139 13.69 3.01 -3.11
CA ALA A 139 13.92 1.58 -2.91
C ALA A 139 13.02 1.08 -1.79
N TYR A 140 12.29 -0.01 -2.00
CA TYR A 140 11.44 -0.63 -0.98
C TYR A 140 12.29 -1.32 0.10
N ASN A 141 13.40 -1.96 -0.30
CA ASN A 141 14.31 -2.65 0.63
C ASN A 141 15.09 -1.64 1.49
N ALA A 142 14.87 -1.68 2.81
CA ALA A 142 15.47 -0.77 3.78
C ALA A 142 17.02 -0.76 3.75
N PRO A 143 17.73 -1.90 3.79
CA PRO A 143 19.18 -1.94 3.62
C PRO A 143 19.67 -1.27 2.34
N THR A 144 19.02 -1.57 1.20
CA THR A 144 19.42 -0.99 -0.10
C THR A 144 19.17 0.52 -0.13
N ARG A 145 18.08 0.99 0.48
CA ARG A 145 17.74 2.42 0.60
C ARG A 145 18.82 3.18 1.38
N TRP A 146 19.16 2.68 2.57
CA TRP A 146 20.21 3.27 3.41
C TRP A 146 21.57 3.24 2.70
N ALA A 147 21.97 2.08 2.17
CA ALA A 147 23.26 1.93 1.52
C ALA A 147 23.41 2.81 0.27
N ALA A 148 22.33 2.98 -0.50
CA ALA A 148 22.31 3.91 -1.63
C ALA A 148 22.48 5.38 -1.19
N ALA A 149 21.90 5.77 -0.04
CA ALA A 149 22.07 7.11 0.50
C ALA A 149 23.52 7.38 0.94
N ILE A 150 24.14 6.41 1.63
CA ILE A 150 25.55 6.48 2.03
C ILE A 150 26.45 6.60 0.79
N TYR A 151 26.29 5.72 -0.20
CA TYR A 151 27.12 5.75 -1.42
C TYR A 151 26.92 7.01 -2.25
N HIS A 152 25.72 7.59 -2.24
CA HIS A 152 25.45 8.87 -2.91
C HIS A 152 26.27 10.03 -2.34
N GLN A 153 26.60 9.98 -1.04
CA GLN A 153 27.36 11.01 -0.31
C GLN A 153 28.72 10.52 0.22
N ARG A 154 29.25 9.41 -0.33
CA ARG A 154 30.46 8.74 0.19
C ARG A 154 31.66 9.69 0.37
N ASP A 155 31.88 10.60 -0.58
CA ASP A 155 33.02 11.50 -0.57
C ASP A 155 32.94 12.51 0.58
N LYS A 156 31.72 12.90 0.99
CA LYS A 156 31.51 13.81 2.12
C LYS A 156 31.64 13.09 3.46
N LEU A 157 31.17 11.85 3.55
CA LEU A 157 31.13 11.11 4.81
C LEU A 157 32.50 10.54 5.19
N LEU A 158 33.39 10.28 4.23
CA LEU A 158 34.65 9.54 4.42
C LEU A 158 35.51 10.02 5.61
N SER A 159 35.61 11.33 5.83
CA SER A 159 36.46 11.92 6.87
C SER A 159 35.75 12.17 8.21
N GLN A 160 34.47 11.81 8.31
CA GLN A 160 33.65 12.16 9.46
C GLN A 160 33.54 10.97 10.43
N LYS A 161 33.36 11.28 11.71
CA LYS A 161 33.13 10.30 12.77
C LYS A 161 32.06 10.83 13.71
N MET A 162 31.21 9.93 14.23
CA MET A 162 30.15 10.31 15.15
C MET A 162 29.74 9.10 16.00
N THR A 163 29.65 9.29 17.30
CA THR A 163 29.10 8.28 18.22
C THR A 163 27.57 8.22 18.10
N LEU A 164 26.96 7.13 18.55
CA LEU A 164 25.49 7.03 18.55
C LEU A 164 24.84 8.11 19.44
N GLU A 165 25.48 8.46 20.55
CA GLU A 165 24.96 9.48 21.47
C GLU A 165 24.98 10.88 20.83
N GLU A 166 26.08 11.27 20.18
CA GLU A 166 26.17 12.52 19.42
C GLU A 166 25.14 12.56 18.28
N ALA A 167 24.96 11.44 17.57
CA ALA A 167 23.96 11.34 16.51
C ALA A 167 22.55 11.59 17.05
N ARG A 168 22.20 11.01 18.20
CA ARG A 168 20.88 11.21 18.84
C ARG A 168 20.67 12.64 19.36
N LYS A 169 21.73 13.30 19.83
CA LYS A 169 21.71 14.70 20.30
C LYS A 169 21.75 15.74 19.17
N THR A 170 22.13 15.35 17.96
CA THR A 170 22.23 16.27 16.82
C THR A 170 20.84 16.82 16.47
N ASN A 171 20.73 18.16 16.41
CA ASN A 171 19.48 18.83 16.07
C ASN A 171 19.09 18.57 14.61
N TRP A 172 17.83 18.19 14.41
CA TRP A 172 17.26 17.91 13.10
C TRP A 172 16.81 19.19 12.40
N THR A 173 17.76 19.86 11.73
CA THR A 173 17.49 21.10 10.98
C THR A 173 16.74 20.84 9.65
N TYR A 174 16.71 19.59 9.19
CA TYR A 174 16.03 19.22 7.94
C TYR A 174 14.50 19.30 8.06
N LYS A 175 13.85 20.05 7.16
CA LYS A 175 12.40 20.36 7.21
C LYS A 175 11.96 21.09 8.48
N SER A 176 12.86 21.85 9.12
CA SER A 176 12.54 22.77 10.21
C SER A 176 11.90 22.12 11.45
N LEU A 177 12.22 20.85 11.74
CA LEU A 177 11.74 20.21 12.98
C LEU A 177 12.49 20.73 14.21
N ASN A 178 13.79 21.02 14.08
CA ASN A 178 14.65 21.64 15.10
C ASN A 178 14.60 20.93 16.48
N GLN A 179 14.47 19.60 16.47
CA GLN A 179 14.49 18.74 17.65
C GLN A 179 15.64 17.73 17.55
N PRO A 180 16.13 17.16 18.67
CA PRO A 180 17.14 16.11 18.65
C PRO A 180 16.72 14.93 17.78
N ALA A 181 17.61 14.45 16.92
CA ALA A 181 17.31 13.37 15.97
C ALA A 181 16.89 12.07 16.67
N GLY A 182 17.43 11.79 17.86
CA GLY A 182 17.05 10.63 18.67
C GLY A 182 15.59 10.69 19.14
N GLU A 183 15.13 11.84 19.63
CA GLU A 183 13.74 12.04 20.08
C GLU A 183 12.76 11.90 18.91
N LEU A 184 13.10 12.48 17.75
CA LEU A 184 12.28 12.35 16.55
C LEU A 184 12.21 10.90 16.04
N LEU A 185 13.27 10.12 16.23
CA LEU A 185 13.29 8.72 15.86
C LEU A 185 12.46 7.88 16.83
N ASP A 186 12.61 8.10 18.13
CA ASP A 186 11.89 7.38 19.18
C ASP A 186 10.38 7.64 19.11
N THR A 187 9.98 8.87 18.79
CA THR A 187 8.58 9.25 18.58
C THR A 187 8.04 8.85 17.20
N HIS A 188 8.86 8.17 16.38
CA HIS A 188 8.55 7.80 14.98
C HIS A 188 8.18 8.97 14.06
N THR A 189 8.49 10.21 14.47
CA THR A 189 8.32 11.42 13.65
C THR A 189 9.27 11.40 12.45
N VAL A 190 10.48 10.87 12.64
CA VAL A 190 11.48 10.62 11.62
C VAL A 190 11.61 9.12 11.39
N LYS A 191 11.38 8.67 10.16
CA LYS A 191 11.58 7.28 9.73
C LYS A 191 12.87 7.12 8.92
N LEU A 192 13.24 5.88 8.59
CA LEU A 192 14.41 5.57 7.74
C LEU A 192 14.42 6.36 6.41
N LYS A 193 13.25 6.55 5.79
CA LYS A 193 13.13 7.37 4.58
C LYS A 193 13.54 8.82 4.80
N ASN A 194 13.18 9.40 5.94
CA ASN A 194 13.56 10.76 6.32
C ASN A 194 15.06 10.83 6.59
N LEU A 195 15.65 9.82 7.25
CA LEU A 195 17.10 9.69 7.46
C LEU A 195 17.84 9.64 6.12
N CYS A 196 17.44 8.77 5.19
CA CYS A 196 18.05 8.70 3.85
C CYS A 196 17.94 10.03 3.09
N SER A 197 16.78 10.70 3.21
CA SER A 197 16.57 12.02 2.63
C SER A 197 17.47 13.10 3.24
N ALA A 198 17.70 13.05 4.56
CA ALA A 198 18.59 13.97 5.25
C ALA A 198 20.06 13.73 4.85
N ILE A 199 20.50 12.47 4.76
CA ILE A 199 21.84 12.12 4.25
C ILE A 199 22.07 12.78 2.89
N ILE A 200 21.12 12.64 1.95
CA ILE A 200 21.30 13.14 0.58
C ILE A 200 21.20 14.66 0.48
N ASN A 201 20.23 15.27 1.16
CA ASN A 201 19.84 16.65 0.89
C ASN A 201 20.32 17.65 1.93
N SER A 202 20.84 17.21 3.08
CA SER A 202 21.36 18.13 4.09
C SER A 202 22.63 18.81 3.61
N SER A 203 22.70 20.13 3.80
CA SER A 203 23.95 20.89 3.69
C SER A 203 24.80 20.73 4.95
N ASP A 204 24.16 20.47 6.10
CA ASP A 204 24.82 20.21 7.37
C ASP A 204 25.36 18.77 7.40
N ILE A 205 26.69 18.67 7.45
CA ILE A 205 27.41 17.40 7.44
C ILE A 205 27.23 16.61 8.74
N SER A 206 27.07 17.31 9.87
CA SER A 206 26.81 16.69 11.17
C SER A 206 25.45 16.01 11.16
N LEU A 207 24.42 16.67 10.59
CA LEU A 207 23.11 16.04 10.41
C LEU A 207 23.14 14.86 9.45
N ALA A 208 23.91 14.95 8.36
CA ALA A 208 24.07 13.82 7.44
C ALA A 208 24.75 12.61 8.12
N MET A 209 25.75 12.86 8.98
CA MET A 209 26.39 11.82 9.79
C MET A 209 25.44 11.25 10.84
N ALA A 210 24.71 12.09 11.58
CA ALA A 210 23.72 11.64 12.55
C ALA A 210 22.66 10.75 11.89
N ALA A 211 22.15 11.17 10.73
CA ALA A 211 21.19 10.39 9.96
C ALA A 211 21.78 9.07 9.44
N SER A 212 23.08 9.05 9.10
CA SER A 212 23.80 7.84 8.68
C SER A 212 23.91 6.84 9.82
N THR A 213 24.33 7.29 11.01
CA THR A 213 24.47 6.49 12.22
C THR A 213 23.14 5.93 12.71
N LEU A 214 22.12 6.77 12.82
CA LEU A 214 20.77 6.33 13.22
C LEU A 214 20.15 5.40 12.18
N GLY A 215 20.37 5.68 10.88
CA GLY A 215 19.93 4.80 9.80
C GLY A 215 20.60 3.43 9.88
N PHE A 216 21.88 3.39 10.22
CA PHE A 216 22.63 2.15 10.41
C PHE A 216 22.04 1.30 11.54
N GLN A 217 21.74 1.89 12.69
CA GLN A 217 21.10 1.21 13.83
C GLN A 217 19.78 0.51 13.43
N ILE A 218 18.99 1.12 12.54
CA ILE A 218 17.72 0.54 12.05
C ILE A 218 17.99 -0.66 11.12
N VAL A 219 19.02 -0.58 10.27
CA VAL A 219 19.26 -1.62 9.25
C VAL A 219 20.22 -2.72 9.70
N GLU A 220 20.99 -2.53 10.76
CA GLU A 220 22.05 -3.44 11.21
C GLU A 220 21.51 -4.87 11.45
N ASN A 221 20.45 -5.00 12.24
CA ASN A 221 19.80 -6.31 12.49
C ASN A 221 19.38 -7.00 11.17
N ARG A 222 18.96 -6.22 10.16
CA ARG A 222 18.55 -6.75 8.86
C ARG A 222 19.77 -7.16 8.02
N LEU A 223 20.87 -6.40 8.09
CA LEU A 223 22.12 -6.71 7.40
C LEU A 223 22.77 -8.00 7.93
N GLU A 224 22.72 -8.22 9.23
CA GLU A 224 23.21 -9.46 9.85
C GLU A 224 22.42 -10.68 9.39
N ASN A 225 21.09 -10.58 9.38
CA ASN A 225 20.22 -11.65 8.93
C ASN A 225 20.46 -12.01 7.45
N VAL A 226 20.62 -11.01 6.59
CA VAL A 226 20.97 -11.23 5.17
C VAL A 226 22.32 -11.90 5.03
N SER A 227 23.32 -11.49 5.82
CA SER A 227 24.66 -12.08 5.79
C SER A 227 24.64 -13.56 6.20
N LYS A 228 23.88 -13.90 7.25
CA LYS A 228 23.66 -15.29 7.70
C LYS A 228 22.92 -16.12 6.65
N GLU A 229 21.92 -15.56 5.98
CA GLU A 229 21.21 -16.26 4.89
C GLU A 229 22.08 -16.57 3.68
N ILE A 230 22.98 -15.64 3.31
CA ILE A 230 23.91 -15.84 2.19
C ILE A 230 24.92 -16.94 2.52
N GLN A 231 25.40 -17.00 3.77
CA GLN A 231 26.35 -18.03 4.20
C GLN A 231 25.72 -19.43 4.30
N THR A 232 24.44 -19.52 4.64
CA THR A 232 23.75 -20.81 4.87
C THR A 232 23.15 -21.43 3.62
N LYS A 233 22.94 -20.67 2.53
CA LYS A 233 22.46 -21.22 1.26
C LYS A 233 23.66 -21.60 0.39
N PRO A 234 24.01 -22.90 0.24
CA PRO A 234 25.03 -23.30 -0.72
C PRO A 234 24.61 -22.77 -2.08
N VAL A 235 25.46 -21.93 -2.68
CA VAL A 235 25.28 -21.42 -4.03
C VAL A 235 25.12 -22.64 -4.92
N LYS A 236 23.88 -22.97 -5.28
CA LYS A 236 23.61 -23.93 -6.35
C LYS A 236 24.22 -23.28 -7.57
N GLN A 237 25.45 -23.67 -7.91
CA GLN A 237 26.07 -23.35 -9.18
C GLN A 237 25.02 -23.69 -10.22
N VAL A 238 24.50 -22.65 -10.87
CA VAL A 238 23.62 -22.78 -12.02
C VAL A 238 24.52 -23.37 -13.10
N SER A 239 24.67 -24.70 -13.07
CA SER A 239 25.42 -25.43 -14.08
C SER A 239 24.82 -25.01 -15.41
N HIS A 240 25.63 -24.38 -16.25
CA HIS A 240 25.25 -24.05 -17.61
C HIS A 240 24.58 -25.28 -18.23
N ARG A 241 23.26 -25.15 -18.43
CA ARG A 241 22.42 -26.17 -19.04
C ARG A 241 22.88 -26.27 -20.49
N LYS A 242 23.88 -27.13 -20.74
CA LYS A 242 24.24 -27.58 -22.09
C LYS A 242 22.94 -28.01 -22.76
N GLU A 243 22.65 -27.31 -23.84
CA GLU A 243 21.55 -27.55 -24.76
C GLU A 243 21.70 -28.98 -25.31
N LYS A 244 21.02 -29.95 -24.68
CA LYS A 244 20.96 -31.33 -25.17
C LYS A 244 19.75 -31.47 -26.09
N THR A 245 20.08 -31.63 -27.36
CA THR A 245 19.27 -32.17 -28.44
C THR A 245 18.40 -33.35 -27.98
N ARG A 246 17.12 -33.25 -28.29
CA ARG A 246 16.05 -34.16 -27.89
C ARG A 246 16.05 -35.40 -28.80
N LYS A 247 16.67 -36.50 -28.37
CA LYS A 247 16.43 -37.84 -28.97
C LYS A 247 15.26 -38.51 -28.26
N LYS A 248 14.28 -38.96 -29.07
CA LYS A 248 13.16 -39.84 -28.68
C LYS A 248 13.70 -41.19 -28.20
N GLY A 249 13.17 -41.71 -27.10
CA GLY A 249 13.45 -43.07 -26.63
C GLY A 249 12.62 -43.49 -25.41
N ALA A 250 11.72 -44.45 -25.67
CA ALA A 250 11.15 -45.49 -24.81
C ALA A 250 10.82 -45.25 -23.30
N ARG A 251 9.55 -45.52 -22.97
CA ARG A 251 9.02 -45.78 -21.61
C ARG A 251 9.55 -47.12 -21.06
N PRO A 252 9.90 -47.21 -19.76
CA PRO A 252 9.89 -48.46 -19.01
C PRO A 252 8.62 -48.61 -18.13
N PRO A 253 8.34 -49.83 -17.62
CA PRO A 253 7.02 -50.21 -17.15
C PRO A 253 6.76 -49.91 -15.67
N VAL A 254 5.46 -49.82 -15.38
CA VAL A 254 4.82 -49.56 -14.09
C VAL A 254 5.12 -50.67 -13.09
N SER A 255 5.76 -50.34 -11.97
CA SER A 255 5.83 -51.20 -10.78
C SER A 255 4.77 -50.81 -9.76
N LYS A 256 3.88 -51.76 -9.45
CA LYS A 256 2.86 -51.71 -8.41
C LYS A 256 3.51 -51.78 -7.02
N THR A 257 3.17 -50.85 -6.11
CA THR A 257 3.46 -51.04 -4.69
C THR A 257 2.34 -50.53 -3.77
N LYS A 258 1.78 -51.53 -3.08
CA LYS A 258 0.98 -51.62 -1.85
C LYS A 258 0.56 -50.34 -1.09
N LYS A 259 -0.76 -50.26 -0.87
CA LYS A 259 -1.46 -49.53 0.21
C LYS A 259 -0.96 -49.92 1.61
N PRO A 260 -1.00 -48.98 2.57
CA PRO A 260 -1.36 -49.30 3.95
C PRO A 260 -2.64 -48.58 4.41
N ALA A 261 -3.19 -49.15 5.48
CA ALA A 261 -4.52 -49.00 6.06
C ALA A 261 -4.96 -47.58 6.43
N SER A 262 -6.25 -47.32 6.16
CA SER A 262 -7.03 -46.16 6.60
C SER A 262 -7.45 -46.30 8.07
N LYS A 263 -7.12 -45.29 8.90
CA LYS A 263 -7.78 -45.04 10.19
C LYS A 263 -9.08 -44.26 9.97
N PRO A 264 -10.10 -44.42 10.83
CA PRO A 264 -11.41 -43.81 10.65
C PRO A 264 -11.36 -42.32 11.06
N THR A 265 -11.48 -41.43 10.09
CA THR A 265 -11.72 -40.00 10.33
C THR A 265 -13.21 -39.76 10.56
N SER A 266 -13.55 -39.26 11.75
CA SER A 266 -14.86 -38.73 12.12
C SER A 266 -15.32 -37.63 11.16
N PRO A 267 -16.62 -37.50 10.88
CA PRO A 267 -17.14 -36.55 9.91
C PRO A 267 -17.13 -35.13 10.49
N LYS A 268 -16.00 -34.42 10.38
CA LYS A 268 -15.99 -32.96 10.54
C LYS A 268 -16.70 -32.36 9.33
N ARG A 269 -17.98 -32.03 9.54
CA ARG A 269 -18.84 -31.22 8.68
C ARG A 269 -18.02 -30.02 8.17
N THR A 270 -17.48 -30.15 6.96
CA THR A 270 -16.64 -29.15 6.32
C THR A 270 -17.59 -28.06 5.87
N LYS A 271 -17.80 -27.03 6.69
CA LYS A 271 -18.38 -25.78 6.20
C LYS A 271 -17.50 -25.35 5.03
N GLU A 272 -18.05 -25.33 3.82
CA GLU A 272 -17.39 -24.73 2.66
C GLU A 272 -17.06 -23.29 3.03
N LEU A 273 -15.78 -23.04 3.37
CA LEU A 273 -15.30 -21.72 3.72
C LEU A 273 -15.03 -20.99 2.41
N SER A 274 -16.04 -20.27 1.93
CA SER A 274 -15.95 -19.41 0.76
C SER A 274 -14.87 -18.32 0.95
N LEU A 275 -14.35 -17.79 -0.16
CA LEU A 275 -13.50 -16.59 -0.20
C LEU A 275 -14.09 -15.50 0.72
N GLN A 276 -13.31 -15.04 1.70
CA GLN A 276 -13.74 -13.95 2.58
C GLN A 276 -13.50 -12.62 1.88
N VAL A 277 -14.54 -11.79 1.79
CA VAL A 277 -14.46 -10.48 1.12
C VAL A 277 -14.61 -9.35 2.15
N TYR A 278 -13.63 -8.47 2.21
CA TYR A 278 -13.64 -7.25 3.01
C TYR A 278 -13.82 -6.05 2.06
N LYS A 279 -14.88 -5.27 2.27
CA LYS A 279 -15.10 -4.04 1.50
C LYS A 279 -14.50 -2.86 2.25
N GLY A 280 -13.70 -2.06 1.56
CA GLY A 280 -13.20 -0.77 2.04
C GLY A 280 -14.30 0.29 2.16
N SER A 281 -13.92 1.58 2.13
CA SER A 281 -14.84 2.69 2.41
C SER A 281 -15.91 2.87 1.31
N ASN A 282 -17.09 2.26 1.51
CA ASN A 282 -18.24 2.44 0.60
C ASN A 282 -18.67 3.91 0.47
N TYR A 283 -18.43 4.72 1.52
CA TYR A 283 -18.83 6.12 1.59
C TYR A 283 -18.29 6.97 0.42
N LEU A 284 -17.03 6.76 0.01
CA LEU A 284 -16.44 7.52 -1.09
C LEU A 284 -17.08 7.16 -2.43
N LYS A 285 -17.37 5.86 -2.64
CA LYS A 285 -17.99 5.38 -3.88
C LYS A 285 -19.45 5.81 -4.01
N GLU A 286 -20.22 5.80 -2.92
CA GLU A 286 -21.60 6.28 -2.93
C GLU A 286 -21.67 7.77 -3.24
N LYS A 287 -20.83 8.59 -2.59
CA LYS A 287 -20.74 10.02 -2.85
C LYS A 287 -20.29 10.32 -4.29
N GLU A 288 -19.29 9.60 -4.79
CA GLU A 288 -18.84 9.76 -6.18
C GLU A 288 -19.95 9.40 -7.17
N LEU A 289 -20.64 8.26 -6.96
CA LEU A 289 -21.77 7.86 -7.77
C LEU A 289 -22.90 8.90 -7.75
N GLU A 290 -23.21 9.49 -6.59
CA GLU A 290 -24.18 10.59 -6.50
C GLU A 290 -23.75 11.81 -7.29
N THR A 291 -22.48 12.21 -7.20
CA THR A 291 -21.96 13.35 -7.97
C THR A 291 -21.99 13.08 -9.46
N LEU A 292 -21.66 11.87 -9.90
CA LEU A 292 -21.72 11.48 -11.30
C LEU A 292 -23.16 11.40 -11.81
N LYS A 293 -24.10 10.86 -11.02
CA LYS A 293 -25.55 10.87 -11.34
C LYS A 293 -26.08 12.31 -11.46
N LYS A 294 -25.66 13.21 -10.58
CA LYS A 294 -26.03 14.64 -10.68
C LYS A 294 -25.49 15.25 -11.97
N LYS A 295 -24.22 14.99 -12.32
CA LYS A 295 -23.62 15.45 -13.58
C LYS A 295 -24.34 14.87 -14.81
N GLU A 296 -24.74 13.60 -14.77
CA GLU A 296 -25.49 12.94 -15.84
C GLU A 296 -26.89 13.58 -16.02
N LYS A 297 -27.63 13.81 -14.92
CA LYS A 297 -28.90 14.54 -14.98
C LYS A 297 -28.74 15.96 -15.55
N LEU A 298 -27.67 16.65 -15.13
CA LEU A 298 -27.34 17.98 -15.66
C LEU A 298 -27.03 17.92 -17.16
N SER A 299 -26.41 16.84 -17.64
CA SER A 299 -26.18 16.58 -19.08
C SER A 299 -27.47 16.46 -19.86
N TYR A 300 -28.45 15.69 -19.37
CA TYR A 300 -29.75 15.60 -20.04
C TYR A 300 -30.49 16.94 -20.06
N LEU A 301 -30.43 17.72 -18.98
CA LEU A 301 -31.00 19.07 -18.94
C LEU A 301 -30.32 20.00 -19.96
N GLY A 302 -28.99 19.95 -20.04
CA GLY A 302 -28.21 20.71 -21.02
C GLY A 302 -28.58 20.37 -22.47
N GLN A 303 -28.73 19.08 -22.79
CA GLN A 303 -29.19 18.62 -24.10
C GLN A 303 -30.62 19.09 -24.41
N ALA A 304 -31.53 19.03 -23.44
CA ALA A 304 -32.89 19.53 -23.61
C ALA A 304 -32.91 21.04 -23.89
N LEU A 305 -32.10 21.84 -23.19
CA LEU A 305 -31.96 23.28 -23.44
C LEU A 305 -31.40 23.58 -24.84
N ILE A 306 -30.47 22.77 -25.35
CA ILE A 306 -29.99 22.87 -26.75
C ILE A 306 -31.14 22.65 -27.72
N VAL A 307 -31.94 21.60 -27.53
CA VAL A 307 -33.09 21.29 -28.40
C VAL A 307 -34.13 22.41 -28.34
N ILE A 308 -34.43 22.93 -27.16
CA ILE A 308 -35.34 24.08 -26.99
C ILE A 308 -34.77 25.31 -27.72
N GLY A 309 -33.48 25.59 -27.58
CA GLY A 309 -32.81 26.66 -28.31
C GLY A 309 -32.89 26.50 -29.83
N LEU A 310 -32.73 25.27 -30.35
CA LEU A 310 -32.93 24.97 -31.78
C LEU A 310 -34.37 25.26 -32.22
N LEU A 311 -35.35 24.80 -31.45
CA LEU A 311 -36.78 24.97 -31.77
C LEU A 311 -37.19 26.44 -31.76
N ILE A 312 -36.72 27.22 -30.77
CA ILE A 312 -36.93 28.67 -30.71
C ILE A 312 -36.30 29.35 -31.92
N SER A 313 -35.04 29.02 -32.25
CA SER A 313 -34.34 29.58 -33.40
C SER A 313 -35.07 29.27 -34.72
N LEU A 314 -35.58 28.04 -34.86
CA LEU A 314 -36.35 27.62 -36.03
C LEU A 314 -37.69 28.38 -36.12
N GLY A 315 -38.36 28.60 -35.00
CA GLY A 315 -39.58 29.40 -34.93
C GLY A 315 -39.38 30.83 -35.43
N PHE A 316 -38.24 31.46 -35.10
CA PHE A 316 -37.89 32.78 -35.61
C PHE A 316 -37.60 32.82 -37.11
N ILE A 317 -37.16 31.70 -37.71
CA ILE A 317 -37.01 31.58 -39.16
C ILE A 317 -38.38 31.42 -39.84
N ILE A 318 -39.31 30.69 -39.21
CA ILE A 318 -40.65 30.41 -39.75
C ILE A 318 -41.60 31.61 -39.65
N LEU A 319 -41.56 32.38 -38.56
CA LEU A 319 -42.47 33.51 -38.31
C LEU A 319 -42.53 34.55 -39.45
N PRO A 320 -41.42 35.02 -40.03
CA PRO A 320 -41.42 35.92 -41.19
C PRO A 320 -42.07 35.32 -42.44
N LEU A 321 -41.98 34.00 -42.64
CA LEU A 321 -42.61 33.30 -43.78
C LEU A 321 -44.15 33.32 -43.68
N ILE A 322 -44.71 33.54 -42.50
CA ILE A 322 -46.16 33.63 -42.25
C ILE A 322 -46.65 35.09 -42.31
N GLY A 323 -45.78 36.05 -42.63
CA GLY A 323 -46.18 37.45 -42.88
C GLY A 323 -46.28 38.33 -41.63
N THR A 324 -45.66 37.96 -40.51
CA THR A 324 -45.63 38.83 -39.32
C THR A 324 -44.73 40.05 -39.56
N PRO A 325 -45.20 41.30 -39.35
CA PRO A 325 -44.46 42.51 -39.68
C PRO A 325 -43.45 42.86 -38.58
N LEU A 326 -42.39 42.05 -38.44
CA LEU A 326 -41.21 42.44 -37.66
C LEU A 326 -40.31 43.31 -38.55
N SER A 327 -39.89 44.48 -38.06
CA SER A 327 -38.94 45.35 -38.77
C SER A 327 -37.64 44.59 -39.09
N SER A 328 -37.14 44.69 -40.32
CA SER A 328 -36.03 43.88 -40.85
C SER A 328 -34.77 43.90 -39.98
N SER A 329 -34.44 45.01 -39.30
CA SER A 329 -33.27 45.11 -38.43
C SER A 329 -33.36 44.24 -37.18
N LYS A 330 -34.55 44.13 -36.56
CA LYS A 330 -34.77 43.32 -35.34
C LYS A 330 -34.68 41.82 -35.61
N GLN A 331 -35.02 41.37 -36.83
CA GLN A 331 -34.90 39.97 -37.23
C GLN A 331 -33.44 39.51 -37.25
N TRP A 332 -32.53 40.34 -37.78
CA TRP A 332 -31.10 40.00 -37.85
C TRP A 332 -30.43 39.92 -36.48
N TYR A 333 -30.80 40.77 -35.51
CA TYR A 333 -30.27 40.66 -34.14
C TYR A 333 -30.73 39.37 -33.44
N LEU A 334 -31.97 38.93 -33.68
CA LEU A 334 -32.49 37.68 -33.12
C LEU A 334 -31.82 36.46 -33.74
N ILE A 335 -31.65 36.43 -35.07
CA ILE A 335 -30.98 35.34 -35.79
C ILE A 335 -29.49 35.28 -35.40
N GLY A 336 -28.81 36.43 -35.41
CA GLY A 336 -27.39 36.53 -35.05
C GLY A 336 -27.14 36.17 -33.59
N GLY A 337 -27.95 36.71 -32.67
CA GLY A 337 -27.87 36.40 -31.25
C GLY A 337 -28.14 34.93 -30.96
N GLY A 338 -29.20 34.35 -31.56
CA GLY A 338 -29.50 32.93 -31.45
C GLY A 338 -28.38 32.04 -31.96
N THR A 339 -27.80 32.36 -33.12
CA THR A 339 -26.69 31.59 -33.71
C THR A 339 -25.44 31.63 -32.83
N ILE A 340 -25.08 32.80 -32.28
CA ILE A 340 -23.94 32.94 -31.37
C ILE A 340 -24.15 32.12 -30.09
N ILE A 341 -25.34 32.17 -29.50
CA ILE A 341 -25.69 31.36 -28.33
C ILE A 341 -25.56 29.87 -28.67
N MET A 342 -26.05 29.43 -29.83
CA MET A 342 -25.98 28.04 -30.26
C MET A 342 -24.54 27.55 -30.48
N LEU A 343 -23.70 28.36 -31.12
CA LEU A 343 -22.27 28.05 -31.28
C LEU A 343 -21.56 27.98 -29.93
N PHE A 344 -21.90 28.86 -29.00
CA PHE A 344 -21.36 28.86 -27.64
C PHE A 344 -21.75 27.60 -26.88
N VAL A 345 -23.04 27.23 -26.89
CA VAL A 345 -23.52 26.02 -26.21
C VAL A 345 -22.89 24.77 -26.83
N ASN A 346 -22.85 24.66 -28.16
CA ASN A 346 -22.23 23.51 -28.84
C ASN A 346 -20.72 23.39 -28.58
N SER A 347 -20.00 24.51 -28.51
CA SER A 347 -18.53 24.50 -28.37
C SER A 347 -18.06 24.37 -26.92
N PHE A 348 -18.81 24.89 -25.95
CA PHE A 348 -18.36 24.96 -24.55
C PHE A 348 -19.16 24.11 -23.57
N ILE A 349 -20.43 23.83 -23.87
CA ILE A 349 -21.34 23.18 -22.94
C ILE A 349 -21.52 21.70 -23.33
N ALA A 350 -21.82 21.41 -24.60
CA ALA A 350 -22.03 20.03 -25.07
C ALA A 350 -20.84 19.08 -24.78
N PRO A 351 -19.56 19.47 -25.00
CA PRO A 351 -18.43 18.56 -24.75
C PRO A 351 -18.26 18.25 -23.26
N ARG A 352 -18.58 19.19 -22.37
CA ARG A 352 -18.50 18.95 -20.92
C ARG A 352 -19.50 17.90 -20.47
N PHE A 353 -20.68 17.91 -21.07
CA PHE A 353 -21.74 16.95 -20.78
C PHE A 353 -21.47 15.57 -21.34
N GLU A 354 -20.98 15.48 -22.57
CA GLU A 354 -20.56 14.20 -23.15
C GLU A 354 -19.41 13.57 -22.35
N ASN A 355 -18.42 14.38 -21.94
CA ASN A 355 -17.35 13.93 -21.05
C ASN A 355 -17.89 13.42 -19.71
N ALA A 356 -18.84 14.13 -19.10
CA ALA A 356 -19.44 13.70 -17.83
C ALA A 356 -20.25 12.40 -17.95
N ALA A 357 -21.04 12.24 -19.02
CA ALA A 357 -21.77 11.02 -19.30
C ALA A 357 -20.81 9.84 -19.57
N GLN A 358 -19.71 10.09 -20.29
CA GLN A 358 -18.68 9.08 -20.53
C GLN A 358 -17.91 8.73 -19.25
N GLU A 359 -17.59 9.70 -18.39
CA GLU A 359 -17.03 9.47 -17.06
C GLU A 359 -17.93 8.56 -16.22
N TYR A 360 -19.24 8.83 -16.21
CA TYR A 360 -20.21 7.99 -15.51
C TYR A 360 -20.27 6.56 -16.06
N LYS A 361 -20.32 6.39 -17.39
CA LYS A 361 -20.28 5.06 -18.03
C LYS A 361 -18.98 4.32 -17.69
N ASN A 362 -17.84 5.00 -17.74
CA ASN A 362 -16.54 4.42 -17.39
C ASN A 362 -16.49 4.01 -15.91
N TYR A 363 -17.08 4.81 -15.02
CA TYR A 363 -17.20 4.49 -13.60
C TYR A 363 -18.05 3.24 -13.37
N LEU A 364 -19.23 3.16 -14.01
CA LEU A 364 -20.09 1.97 -13.92
C LEU A 364 -19.40 0.71 -14.45
N ALA A 365 -18.74 0.82 -15.61
CA ALA A 365 -17.97 -0.28 -16.19
C ALA A 365 -16.82 -0.72 -15.27
N GLY A 366 -16.14 0.21 -14.61
CA GLY A 366 -15.11 -0.08 -13.61
C GLY A 366 -15.68 -0.88 -12.44
N ARG A 367 -16.79 -0.41 -11.85
CA ARG A 367 -17.46 -1.09 -10.73
C ARG A 367 -17.95 -2.49 -11.10
N GLU A 368 -18.61 -2.62 -12.25
CA GLU A 368 -19.03 -3.92 -12.77
C GLU A 368 -17.83 -4.84 -12.99
N GLY A 369 -16.70 -4.28 -13.44
CA GLY A 369 -15.45 -5.00 -13.58
C GLY A 369 -14.93 -5.58 -12.26
N GLU A 370 -14.96 -4.78 -11.19
CA GLU A 370 -14.59 -5.23 -9.85
C GLU A 370 -15.51 -6.34 -9.32
N ASP A 371 -16.83 -6.20 -9.53
CA ASP A 371 -17.81 -7.18 -9.08
C ASP A 371 -17.65 -8.51 -9.85
N ARG A 372 -17.43 -8.45 -11.16
CA ARG A 372 -17.12 -9.63 -11.99
C ARG A 372 -15.81 -10.31 -11.56
N PHE A 373 -14.81 -9.53 -11.17
CA PHE A 373 -13.56 -10.09 -10.65
C PHE A 373 -13.79 -10.87 -9.35
N GLU A 374 -14.52 -10.28 -8.40
CA GLU A 374 -14.91 -10.94 -7.15
C GLU A 374 -15.64 -12.27 -7.43
N ASP A 375 -16.60 -12.28 -8.35
CA ASP A 375 -17.36 -13.48 -8.72
C ASP A 375 -16.48 -14.57 -9.33
N VAL A 376 -15.51 -14.20 -10.17
CA VAL A 376 -14.52 -15.14 -10.71
C VAL A 376 -13.66 -15.69 -9.57
N LEU A 377 -13.19 -14.85 -8.65
CA LEU A 377 -12.37 -15.30 -7.52
C LEU A 377 -13.12 -16.25 -6.59
N LYS A 378 -14.40 -16.01 -6.32
CA LYS A 378 -15.24 -16.93 -5.52
C LYS A 378 -15.39 -18.31 -6.15
N LYS A 379 -15.33 -18.41 -7.48
CA LYS A 379 -15.41 -19.69 -8.22
C LYS A 379 -14.05 -20.39 -8.28
N VAL A 380 -12.97 -19.62 -8.41
CA VAL A 380 -11.61 -20.16 -8.57
C VAL A 380 -11.00 -20.54 -7.22
N PHE A 381 -11.19 -19.71 -6.19
CA PHE A 381 -10.55 -19.88 -4.89
C PHE A 381 -11.50 -20.44 -3.84
N LYS A 382 -10.97 -21.39 -3.07
CA LYS A 382 -11.57 -21.94 -1.85
C LYS A 382 -10.76 -21.50 -0.63
N ASN A 383 -11.12 -21.99 0.55
CA ASN A 383 -10.52 -21.76 1.88
C ASN A 383 -9.10 -21.16 1.90
N GLY A 384 -8.90 -20.14 2.73
CA GLY A 384 -7.58 -19.56 3.03
C GLY A 384 -7.20 -18.35 2.19
N TRP A 385 -8.03 -17.97 1.21
CA TRP A 385 -7.91 -16.71 0.49
C TRP A 385 -8.83 -15.64 1.07
N LEU A 386 -8.33 -14.41 1.12
CA LEU A 386 -9.06 -13.23 1.53
C LEU A 386 -8.93 -12.15 0.45
N LEU A 387 -10.04 -11.51 0.11
CA LEU A 387 -10.10 -10.41 -0.85
C LEU A 387 -10.49 -9.13 -0.13
N PHE A 388 -9.62 -8.13 -0.16
CA PHE A 388 -9.96 -6.77 0.24
C PHE A 388 -10.23 -5.94 -1.01
N ARG A 389 -11.28 -5.14 -1.01
CA ARG A 389 -11.64 -4.26 -2.14
C ARG A 389 -11.51 -2.81 -1.74
N ASN A 390 -11.02 -1.98 -2.66
CA ASN A 390 -10.99 -0.52 -2.55
C ASN A 390 -10.29 -0.05 -1.28
N ILE A 391 -9.05 -0.50 -1.09
CA ILE A 391 -8.24 -0.09 0.05
C ILE A 391 -7.65 1.29 -0.23
N ASP A 392 -8.13 2.29 0.50
CA ASP A 392 -7.57 3.63 0.46
C ASP A 392 -6.51 3.78 1.54
N LEU A 393 -5.23 3.55 1.22
CA LEU A 393 -4.11 3.66 2.16
C LEU A 393 -3.90 5.12 2.64
N PRO A 394 -3.20 5.38 3.76
CA PRO A 394 -3.06 6.74 4.32
C PRO A 394 -2.12 7.65 3.50
N ASP A 395 -1.80 7.27 2.28
CA ASP A 395 -1.01 8.03 1.34
C ASP A 395 -1.92 8.63 0.25
N LYS A 396 -1.64 9.86 -0.20
CA LYS A 396 -2.54 10.65 -1.07
C LYS A 396 -2.62 10.16 -2.53
N TYR A 397 -2.41 8.87 -2.78
CA TYR A 397 -2.21 8.29 -4.11
C TYR A 397 -3.41 7.49 -4.65
N GLY A 398 -4.55 7.51 -3.95
CA GLY A 398 -5.80 6.85 -4.37
C GLY A 398 -5.93 5.42 -3.89
N ASP A 399 -7.03 4.74 -4.20
CA ASP A 399 -7.31 3.40 -3.72
C ASP A 399 -6.56 2.30 -4.50
N ILE A 400 -6.40 1.16 -3.83
CA ILE A 400 -6.04 -0.12 -4.44
C ILE A 400 -7.34 -0.87 -4.73
N ASP A 401 -7.67 -1.07 -6.00
CA ASP A 401 -8.95 -1.65 -6.45
C ASP A 401 -9.24 -2.99 -5.75
N ALA A 402 -8.24 -3.88 -5.72
CA ALA A 402 -8.34 -5.15 -5.01
C ALA A 402 -6.99 -5.63 -4.46
N LEU A 403 -7.04 -6.28 -3.31
CA LEU A 403 -5.92 -6.94 -2.66
C LEU A 403 -6.31 -8.37 -2.32
N LEU A 404 -5.61 -9.33 -2.91
CA LEU A 404 -5.82 -10.75 -2.67
C LEU A 404 -4.69 -11.29 -1.80
N ILE A 405 -5.02 -11.88 -0.66
CA ILE A 405 -4.08 -12.42 0.33
C ILE A 405 -4.37 -13.90 0.53
N GLY A 406 -3.33 -14.73 0.53
CA GLY A 406 -3.48 -16.15 0.84
C GLY A 406 -2.15 -16.89 0.98
N PRO A 407 -2.18 -18.23 1.07
CA PRO A 407 -0.99 -19.06 1.33
C PRO A 407 0.09 -18.99 0.24
N LYS A 408 -0.24 -18.41 -0.92
CA LYS A 408 0.66 -18.23 -2.06
C LYS A 408 0.98 -16.76 -2.33
N GLY A 409 0.89 -15.91 -1.30
CA GLY A 409 1.40 -14.54 -1.33
C GLY A 409 0.31 -13.48 -1.31
N VAL A 410 0.73 -12.25 -1.59
CA VAL A 410 -0.08 -11.05 -1.53
C VAL A 410 -0.08 -10.35 -2.88
N TYR A 411 -1.26 -10.06 -3.43
CA TYR A 411 -1.41 -9.54 -4.79
C TYR A 411 -2.21 -8.24 -4.79
N ALA A 412 -1.56 -7.13 -5.15
CA ALA A 412 -2.23 -5.86 -5.42
C ALA A 412 -2.69 -5.82 -6.88
N CYS A 413 -4.01 -5.76 -7.06
CA CYS A 413 -4.69 -5.90 -8.34
C CYS A 413 -5.23 -4.56 -8.80
N GLU A 414 -4.82 -4.14 -10.01
CA GLU A 414 -5.36 -2.99 -10.73
C GLU A 414 -6.39 -3.48 -11.77
N ILE A 415 -7.64 -3.08 -11.63
CA ILE A 415 -8.77 -3.61 -12.40
C ILE A 415 -9.09 -2.65 -13.55
N LYS A 416 -8.94 -3.13 -14.79
CA LYS A 416 -9.24 -2.35 -16.01
C LYS A 416 -10.42 -2.96 -16.77
N ALA A 417 -11.50 -2.21 -16.82
CA ALA A 417 -12.70 -2.48 -17.62
C ALA A 417 -12.74 -1.61 -18.88
N PHE A 418 -11.65 -1.59 -19.65
CA PHE A 418 -11.60 -0.77 -20.86
C PHE A 418 -12.46 -1.34 -21.98
N SER A 419 -13.11 -0.45 -22.73
CA SER A 419 -13.82 -0.77 -23.97
C SER A 419 -12.94 -0.50 -25.19
N GLY A 420 -12.86 -1.46 -26.12
CA GLY A 420 -12.09 -1.32 -27.36
C GLY A 420 -10.88 -2.24 -27.47
N HIS A 421 -10.01 -1.98 -28.46
CA HIS A 421 -8.86 -2.82 -28.74
C HIS A 421 -7.61 -2.29 -28.06
N TYR A 422 -7.01 -3.11 -27.21
CA TYR A 422 -5.82 -2.75 -26.47
C TYR A 422 -4.69 -3.73 -26.73
N ARG A 423 -3.46 -3.25 -26.59
CA ARG A 423 -2.29 -4.11 -26.52
C ARG A 423 -1.31 -3.64 -25.46
N ASN A 424 -0.63 -4.60 -24.87
CA ASN A 424 0.48 -4.36 -23.97
C ASN A 424 1.75 -5.03 -24.51
N ILE A 425 2.80 -4.23 -24.67
CA ILE A 425 4.11 -4.68 -25.16
C ILE A 425 5.16 -4.25 -24.14
N GLY A 426 5.67 -5.18 -23.33
CA GLY A 426 6.52 -4.82 -22.19
C GLY A 426 5.75 -3.95 -21.21
N ASN A 427 6.27 -2.76 -20.97
CA ASN A 427 5.62 -1.75 -20.12
C ASN A 427 4.79 -0.74 -20.91
N ARG A 428 4.58 -0.91 -22.22
CA ARG A 428 3.83 0.06 -23.04
C ARG A 428 2.40 -0.42 -23.28
N TRP A 429 1.44 0.41 -22.89
CA TRP A 429 0.02 0.20 -23.17
C TRP A 429 -0.42 1.10 -24.32
N GLN A 430 -1.16 0.50 -25.26
CA GLN A 430 -1.69 1.20 -26.43
C GLN A 430 -3.15 0.81 -26.67
N TYR A 431 -3.91 1.75 -27.21
CA TYR A 431 -5.30 1.55 -27.62
C TYR A 431 -5.44 1.87 -29.10
N ARG A 432 -6.41 1.24 -29.78
CA ARG A 432 -6.66 1.48 -31.21
C ARG A 432 -7.82 2.45 -31.39
N SER A 433 -7.59 3.55 -32.10
CA SER A 433 -8.62 4.52 -32.49
C SER A 433 -8.36 5.00 -33.92
N GLY A 434 -9.41 5.03 -34.74
CA GLY A 434 -9.28 5.37 -36.18
C GLY A 434 -8.35 4.43 -36.94
N GLY A 435 -8.29 3.15 -36.55
CA GLY A 435 -7.38 2.16 -37.15
C GLY A 435 -5.92 2.25 -36.69
N VAL A 436 -5.52 3.33 -36.02
CA VAL A 436 -4.15 3.62 -35.57
C VAL A 436 -3.97 3.27 -34.08
N TRP A 437 -2.76 2.84 -33.70
CA TRP A 437 -2.38 2.59 -32.31
C TRP A 437 -1.87 3.86 -31.63
N HIS A 438 -2.48 4.23 -30.51
CA HIS A 438 -2.13 5.39 -29.71
C HIS A 438 -1.58 4.95 -28.36
N ASN A 439 -0.58 5.67 -27.85
CA ASN A 439 -0.05 5.41 -26.51
C ASN A 439 -1.08 5.80 -25.44
N TYR A 440 -1.30 4.90 -24.49
CA TYR A 440 -2.20 5.14 -23.38
C TYR A 440 -1.47 5.92 -22.28
N LYS A 441 -1.91 7.15 -22.00
CA LYS A 441 -1.25 8.07 -21.07
C LYS A 441 -1.20 7.54 -19.62
N LYS A 442 -2.30 6.92 -19.15
CA LYS A 442 -2.42 6.37 -17.79
C LYS A 442 -2.01 4.90 -17.78
N ASN A 443 -0.70 4.63 -17.78
CA ASN A 443 -0.17 3.28 -17.90
C ASN A 443 -0.61 2.34 -16.74
N PRO A 444 -1.44 1.30 -17.00
CA PRO A 444 -1.92 0.36 -15.98
C PRO A 444 -0.81 -0.41 -15.28
N SER A 445 0.26 -0.80 -15.98
CA SER A 445 1.40 -1.50 -15.36
C SER A 445 2.10 -0.63 -14.31
N LYS A 446 2.25 0.66 -14.59
CA LYS A 446 2.83 1.60 -13.62
C LYS A 446 1.93 1.79 -12.40
N GLN A 447 0.61 1.84 -12.59
CA GLN A 447 -0.35 1.94 -11.49
C GLN A 447 -0.31 0.70 -10.60
N ALA A 448 -0.39 -0.50 -11.20
CA ALA A 448 -0.32 -1.76 -10.46
C ALA A 448 0.99 -1.91 -9.65
N THR A 449 2.15 -1.62 -10.26
CA THR A 449 3.44 -1.68 -9.53
C THR A 449 3.51 -0.64 -8.42
N LEU A 450 2.96 0.56 -8.63
CA LEU A 450 2.92 1.59 -7.59
C LEU A 450 2.04 1.14 -6.42
N ASN A 451 0.84 0.61 -6.69
CA ASN A 451 -0.08 0.10 -5.67
C ASN A 451 0.54 -1.05 -4.86
N ALA A 452 1.25 -1.97 -5.52
CA ALA A 452 1.99 -3.02 -4.83
C ALA A 452 3.09 -2.46 -3.90
N ALA A 453 3.89 -1.51 -4.39
CA ALA A 453 4.94 -0.88 -3.59
C ALA A 453 4.37 -0.09 -2.40
N ARG A 454 3.28 0.64 -2.62
CA ARG A 454 2.58 1.40 -1.56
C ARG A 454 2.07 0.47 -0.46
N LEU A 455 1.48 -0.67 -0.82
CA LEU A 455 1.03 -1.64 0.17
C LEU A 455 2.19 -2.26 0.94
N HIS A 456 3.29 -2.61 0.26
CA HIS A 456 4.50 -3.08 0.93
C HIS A 456 5.00 -2.05 1.95
N ASP A 457 5.18 -0.80 1.52
CA ASP A 457 5.65 0.28 2.40
C ASP A 457 4.69 0.48 3.58
N PHE A 458 3.37 0.42 3.36
CA PHE A 458 2.38 0.49 4.42
C PHE A 458 2.53 -0.64 5.45
N LEU A 459 2.64 -1.89 5.00
CA LEU A 459 2.75 -3.05 5.89
C LEU A 459 4.08 -3.06 6.65
N LEU A 460 5.15 -2.64 5.99
CA LEU A 460 6.46 -2.49 6.61
C LEU A 460 6.45 -1.40 7.67
N GLU A 461 5.86 -0.24 7.37
CA GLU A 461 5.90 0.93 8.26
C GLU A 461 4.92 0.86 9.42
N ASN A 462 3.78 0.18 9.28
CA ASN A 462 2.71 0.18 10.29
C ASN A 462 2.61 -1.15 11.05
N ALA A 463 3.20 -2.23 10.54
CA ALA A 463 3.12 -3.54 11.17
C ALA A 463 4.45 -4.29 11.25
N ASP A 464 5.56 -3.69 10.80
CA ASP A 464 6.88 -4.33 10.66
C ASP A 464 6.82 -5.64 9.84
N ILE A 465 5.96 -5.67 8.83
CA ILE A 465 5.78 -6.82 7.94
C ILE A 465 6.54 -6.56 6.62
N ASP A 466 7.76 -7.08 6.52
CA ASP A 466 8.58 -7.02 5.30
C ASP A 466 8.22 -8.16 4.33
N ILE A 467 7.17 -7.94 3.51
CA ILE A 467 6.69 -8.92 2.54
C ILE A 467 6.71 -8.40 1.11
N TRP A 468 6.96 -9.29 0.15
CA TRP A 468 6.77 -8.95 -1.26
C TRP A 468 5.29 -8.89 -1.62
N VAL A 469 4.86 -7.77 -2.23
CA VAL A 469 3.53 -7.63 -2.81
C VAL A 469 3.63 -7.72 -4.34
N ASP A 470 2.93 -8.69 -4.90
CA ASP A 470 2.89 -8.95 -6.34
C ASP A 470 1.87 -8.04 -7.04
N ALA A 471 2.33 -7.24 -8.01
CA ALA A 471 1.44 -6.43 -8.83
C ALA A 471 0.74 -7.31 -9.88
N ARG A 472 -0.56 -7.11 -10.08
CA ARG A 472 -1.37 -7.75 -11.13
C ARG A 472 -2.28 -6.75 -11.81
N ILE A 473 -2.45 -6.90 -13.12
CA ILE A 473 -3.46 -6.17 -13.87
C ILE A 473 -4.60 -7.15 -14.14
N VAL A 474 -5.81 -6.79 -13.72
CA VAL A 474 -7.01 -7.57 -14.00
C VAL A 474 -7.71 -6.95 -15.18
N TRP A 475 -7.79 -7.71 -16.28
CA TRP A 475 -8.48 -7.29 -17.49
C TRP A 475 -9.89 -7.88 -17.50
N VAL A 476 -10.88 -6.99 -17.41
CA VAL A 476 -12.31 -7.38 -17.37
C VAL A 476 -13.03 -7.04 -18.69
N GLY A 477 -12.37 -6.30 -19.58
CA GLY A 477 -12.93 -5.93 -20.88
C GLY A 477 -13.29 -7.15 -21.72
N ASP A 478 -14.42 -7.07 -22.39
CA ASP A 478 -14.95 -8.07 -23.32
C ASP A 478 -14.18 -8.15 -24.65
N LYS A 479 -13.43 -7.09 -24.97
CA LYS A 479 -12.75 -6.92 -26.25
C LYS A 479 -11.31 -7.45 -26.26
N LYS A 480 -10.76 -7.59 -27.48
CA LYS A 480 -9.43 -8.16 -27.74
C LYS A 480 -8.31 -7.36 -27.04
N LEU A 481 -7.66 -8.01 -26.08
CA LEU A 481 -6.38 -7.61 -25.51
C LEU A 481 -5.25 -8.45 -26.13
N SER A 482 -4.24 -7.81 -26.72
CA SER A 482 -3.03 -8.48 -27.19
C SER A 482 -1.87 -8.26 -26.22
N LEU A 483 -1.23 -9.35 -25.76
CA LEU A 483 -0.12 -9.30 -24.81
C LEU A 483 1.17 -9.76 -25.48
N SER A 484 2.24 -8.98 -25.33
CA SER A 484 3.58 -9.33 -25.80
C SER A 484 4.60 -9.01 -24.71
N LYS A 485 5.03 -10.05 -23.97
CA LYS A 485 5.98 -9.96 -22.85
C LYS A 485 5.61 -8.85 -21.86
N PRO A 486 4.40 -8.91 -21.26
CA PRO A 486 3.93 -7.84 -20.39
C PRO A 486 4.85 -7.66 -19.17
N ALA A 487 5.16 -6.42 -18.80
CA ALA A 487 6.04 -6.11 -17.66
C ALA A 487 5.40 -6.46 -16.30
N VAL A 488 4.07 -6.45 -16.24
CA VAL A 488 3.26 -6.88 -15.10
C VAL A 488 2.31 -7.95 -15.60
N ARG A 489 2.17 -9.06 -14.87
CA ARG A 489 1.29 -10.16 -15.28
C ARG A 489 -0.16 -9.68 -15.37
N VAL A 490 -0.86 -10.15 -16.40
CA VAL A 490 -2.23 -9.75 -16.69
C VAL A 490 -3.17 -10.94 -16.49
N TRP A 491 -4.12 -10.80 -15.59
CA TRP A 491 -5.23 -11.73 -15.37
C TRP A 491 -6.40 -11.31 -16.24
N ASN A 492 -6.55 -11.94 -17.40
CA ASN A 492 -7.72 -11.76 -18.23
C ASN A 492 -8.84 -12.68 -17.75
N LEU A 493 -9.98 -12.11 -17.32
CA LEU A 493 -11.07 -12.88 -16.70
C LEU A 493 -11.72 -13.89 -17.66
N GLN A 494 -11.56 -13.71 -18.98
CA GLN A 494 -11.98 -14.71 -19.97
C GLN A 494 -11.20 -16.03 -19.84
N TYR A 495 -10.03 -15.99 -19.21
CA TYR A 495 -9.14 -17.14 -19.01
C TYR A 495 -8.89 -17.37 -17.52
N ALA A 496 -9.96 -17.44 -16.72
CA ALA A 496 -9.89 -17.57 -15.25
C ALA A 496 -8.97 -18.70 -14.75
N LYS A 497 -8.82 -19.80 -15.51
CA LYS A 497 -7.90 -20.90 -15.18
C LYS A 497 -6.44 -20.42 -15.03
N TYR A 498 -6.01 -19.48 -15.85
CA TYR A 498 -4.66 -18.91 -15.80
C TYR A 498 -4.40 -18.17 -14.48
N ILE A 499 -5.42 -17.59 -13.85
CA ILE A 499 -5.30 -16.93 -12.55
C ILE A 499 -4.86 -17.95 -11.49
N ASN A 500 -5.46 -19.14 -11.49
CA ASN A 500 -5.09 -20.19 -10.55
C ASN A 500 -3.68 -20.73 -10.82
N GLU A 501 -3.32 -20.94 -12.09
CA GLU A 501 -1.97 -21.38 -12.48
C GLU A 501 -0.91 -20.36 -12.03
N ASP A 502 -1.13 -19.07 -12.30
CA ASP A 502 -0.25 -17.97 -11.91
C ASP A 502 -0.01 -17.89 -10.40
N ILE A 503 -1.09 -18.06 -9.61
CA ILE A 503 -1.04 -17.98 -8.16
C ILE A 503 -0.37 -19.21 -7.53
N ASN A 504 -0.53 -20.40 -8.12
CA ASN A 504 0.12 -21.60 -7.58
C ASN A 504 1.65 -21.52 -7.63
N ASP A 505 2.18 -20.73 -8.57
CA ASP A 505 3.61 -20.37 -8.69
C ASP A 505 4.02 -19.20 -7.77
N GLY A 506 3.09 -18.70 -6.97
CA GLY A 506 3.29 -17.60 -6.03
C GLY A 506 4.22 -17.93 -4.86
N ARG A 507 4.67 -16.89 -4.18
CA ARG A 507 5.56 -17.02 -3.01
C ARG A 507 4.75 -17.57 -1.83
N PRO A 508 5.15 -18.69 -1.21
CA PRO A 508 4.43 -19.20 -0.06
C PRO A 508 4.46 -18.19 1.08
N LEU A 509 3.33 -18.07 1.79
CA LEU A 509 3.17 -17.20 2.95
C LEU A 509 2.57 -18.03 4.08
N ASP A 510 3.17 -17.95 5.27
CA ASP A 510 2.67 -18.66 6.44
C ASP A 510 1.41 -17.99 7.00
N TYR A 511 0.62 -18.75 7.76
CA TYR A 511 -0.67 -18.29 8.28
C TYR A 511 -0.54 -17.19 9.34
N GLU A 512 0.55 -17.13 10.08
CA GLU A 512 0.79 -16.09 11.08
C GLU A 512 1.02 -14.75 10.39
N THR A 513 1.85 -14.72 9.35
CA THR A 513 2.07 -13.52 8.53
C THR A 513 0.78 -13.08 7.84
N ILE A 514 -0.02 -14.01 7.31
CA ILE A 514 -1.35 -13.67 6.75
C ILE A 514 -2.22 -12.98 7.80
N ASP A 515 -2.30 -13.53 9.01
CA ASP A 515 -3.13 -12.99 10.08
C ASP A 515 -2.67 -11.59 10.52
N LYS A 516 -1.35 -11.36 10.62
CA LYS A 516 -0.77 -10.04 10.89
C LYS A 516 -1.15 -9.01 9.82
N ILE A 517 -1.05 -9.38 8.53
CA ILE A 517 -1.44 -8.49 7.41
C ILE A 517 -2.94 -8.15 7.50
N VAL A 518 -3.78 -9.18 7.68
CA VAL A 518 -5.23 -9.03 7.78
C VAL A 518 -5.60 -8.12 8.95
N THR A 519 -4.94 -8.30 10.10
CA THR A 519 -5.15 -7.49 11.30
C THR A 519 -4.78 -6.02 11.06
N ALA A 520 -3.58 -5.76 10.52
CA ALA A 520 -3.14 -4.41 10.19
C ALA A 520 -4.10 -3.68 9.23
N LEU A 521 -4.58 -4.39 8.20
CA LEU A 521 -5.55 -3.84 7.25
C LEU A 521 -6.92 -3.61 7.87
N LYS A 522 -7.41 -4.52 8.72
CA LYS A 522 -8.71 -4.37 9.40
C LYS A 522 -8.70 -3.20 10.36
N MET A 523 -7.66 -3.07 11.18
CA MET A 523 -7.49 -1.92 12.08
C MET A 523 -7.55 -0.62 11.28
N TYR A 524 -6.79 -0.55 10.19
CA TYR A 524 -6.80 0.62 9.32
C TYR A 524 -8.19 0.93 8.73
N LEU A 525 -8.87 -0.08 8.17
CA LEU A 525 -10.20 0.09 7.57
C LEU A 525 -11.28 0.48 8.59
N GLN A 526 -11.13 0.10 9.86
CA GLN A 526 -12.05 0.48 10.94
C GLN A 526 -11.84 1.92 11.43
N GLY A 527 -10.98 2.70 10.76
CA GLY A 527 -10.76 4.10 11.11
C GLY A 527 -9.80 4.30 12.27
N TYR A 528 -9.04 3.25 12.64
CA TYR A 528 -7.84 3.40 13.46
C TYR A 528 -6.78 4.13 12.65
N ARG A 529 -6.96 5.45 12.52
CA ARG A 529 -5.86 6.34 12.22
C ARG A 529 -4.96 6.25 13.44
N HIS A 530 -3.75 5.70 13.29
CA HIS A 530 -2.70 6.03 14.24
C HIS A 530 -2.75 7.54 14.42
N THR A 531 -2.97 7.97 15.66
CA THR A 531 -2.93 9.37 16.09
C THR A 531 -1.50 9.90 16.00
N GLY A 532 -0.84 9.72 14.85
CA GLY A 532 0.20 10.61 14.42
C GLY A 532 -0.49 11.95 14.21
N LYS A 533 -0.40 12.81 15.23
CA LYS A 533 -0.91 14.18 15.25
C LYS A 533 -0.75 14.79 13.86
N SER A 534 -1.86 15.21 13.26
CA SER A 534 -1.81 16.11 12.12
C SER A 534 -1.20 17.42 12.62
N ASN A 535 0.10 17.57 12.44
CA ASN A 535 0.78 18.86 12.47
C ASN A 535 0.74 19.46 11.07
#